data_AF-A0A6A0A9R2-F1
#
_entry.id   AF-A0A6A0A9R2-F1
#
_cell.length_a   1.000
_cell.length_b   1.000
_cell.length_c   1.000
_cell.angle_alpha   90.00
_cell.angle_beta   90.00
_cell.angle_gamma   90.00
#
_symmetry.space_group_name_H-M   'P 1'
#
loop_
_entity.id
_entity.type
_entity.pdbx_description
1 polymer ?
#
loop_
_entity_poly.entity_id
_entity_poly.type
_entity_poly.pdbx_seq_one_letter_code
_entity_poly.pdbx_strand_id
1 'polypeptide(L)' 'MREPCDVSQGNADFLLACRHAQEAGLKPRIVYRNLAVSQLYEMALKFEPDTAVVSSGAIAAISYEKMGRSPKDKRVVREP' A
#
# COMPACT_ATOMS: atom_id res chain seq x y z
N MET A 1 -5.75 -12.58 -19.98
CA MET A 1 -6.06 -11.51 -19.01
C MET A 1 -6.06 -12.18 -17.65
N ARG A 2 -5.26 -11.74 -16.67
CA ARG A 2 -5.31 -12.33 -15.32
C ARG A 2 -6.60 -11.82 -14.67
N GLU A 3 -7.43 -12.73 -14.17
CA GLU A 3 -8.60 -12.36 -13.38
C GLU A 3 -8.17 -11.43 -12.23
N PRO A 4 -8.89 -10.31 -12.00
CA PRO A 4 -8.56 -9.42 -10.91
C PRO A 4 -8.62 -10.20 -9.59
N CYS A 5 -7.56 -10.13 -8.80
CA CYS A 5 -7.48 -10.77 -7.49
C CYS A 5 -8.59 -10.16 -6.62
N ASP A 6 -9.65 -10.90 -6.33
CA ASP A 6 -10.81 -10.41 -5.58
C ASP A 6 -10.34 -9.75 -4.27
N VAL A 7 -10.91 -8.60 -3.93
CA VAL A 7 -10.57 -7.82 -2.73
C VAL A 7 -10.89 -8.64 -1.46
N SER A 8 -11.71 -9.69 -1.58
CA SER A 8 -11.97 -10.66 -0.52
C SER A 8 -10.87 -11.72 -0.32
N GLN A 9 -9.89 -11.81 -1.23
CA GLN A 9 -8.89 -12.90 -1.31
C GLN A 9 -7.45 -12.45 -1.02
N GLY A 10 -7.25 -11.52 -0.09
CA GLY A 10 -5.88 -11.19 0.32
C GLY A 10 -5.18 -12.42 0.92
N ASN A 11 -4.08 -12.85 0.32
CA ASN A 11 -3.36 -14.07 0.70
C ASN A 11 -1.93 -13.72 1.15
N ALA A 12 -1.61 -14.04 2.41
CA ALA A 12 -0.30 -13.76 3.02
C ALA A 12 0.76 -14.85 2.80
N ASP A 13 0.37 -16.03 2.33
CA ASP A 13 1.20 -17.24 2.20
C ASP A 13 2.46 -16.98 1.38
N PHE A 14 2.34 -16.20 0.31
CA PHE A 14 3.48 -15.86 -0.53
C PHE A 14 4.58 -15.12 0.25
N LEU A 15 4.21 -14.12 1.06
CA LEU A 15 5.20 -13.36 1.84
C LEU A 15 5.68 -14.17 3.04
N LEU A 16 4.81 -14.98 3.65
CA LEU A 16 5.20 -15.88 4.73
C LEU A 16 6.19 -16.96 4.26
N ALA A 17 6.11 -17.42 3.01
CA ALA A 17 7.06 -18.36 2.43
C ALA A 17 8.37 -17.71 1.94
N CYS A 18 8.41 -16.38 1.80
CA CYS A 18 9.57 -15.67 1.29
C CYS A 18 10.63 -15.43 2.37
N ARG A 19 11.83 -15.99 2.18
CA ARG A 19 12.97 -15.83 3.10
C ARG A 19 13.27 -14.37 3.46
N HIS A 20 13.34 -13.48 2.47
CA HIS A 20 13.66 -12.07 2.71
C HIS A 20 12.60 -11.36 3.57
N ALA A 21 11.32 -11.70 3.42
CA ALA A 21 10.24 -11.12 4.21
C ALA A 21 10.29 -11.61 5.67
N GLN A 22 10.70 -12.86 5.88
CA GLN A 22 10.94 -13.42 7.21
C GLN A 22 12.15 -12.75 7.90
N GLU A 23 13.26 -12.60 7.18
CA GLU A 23 14.47 -11.93 7.68
C GLU A 23 14.19 -10.45 8.03
N ALA A 24 13.32 -9.78 7.26
CA ALA A 24 12.83 -8.43 7.57
C ALA A 24 11.85 -8.37 8.77
N GLY A 25 11.43 -9.52 9.32
CA GLY A 25 10.55 -9.59 10.48
C GLY A 25 9.07 -9.29 10.20
N LEU A 26 8.64 -9.32 8.94
CA LEU A 26 7.27 -9.00 8.55
C LEU A 26 6.31 -10.15 8.89
N LYS A 27 5.16 -9.82 9.53
CA LYS A 27 4.09 -10.78 9.87
C LYS A 27 2.71 -10.28 9.43
N PRO A 28 2.47 -10.11 8.12
CA PRO A 28 1.20 -9.59 7.61
C PRO A 28 0.08 -10.62 7.77
N ARG A 29 -1.14 -10.14 8.06
CA ARG A 29 -2.35 -10.98 8.09
C ARG A 29 -2.98 -11.12 6.70
N ILE A 30 -2.92 -10.06 5.91
CA ILE A 30 -3.56 -9.96 4.60
C ILE A 30 -2.56 -9.27 3.67
N VAL A 31 -2.39 -9.81 2.47
CA VAL A 31 -1.51 -9.23 1.45
C VAL A 31 -2.27 -9.22 0.12
N TYR A 32 -2.34 -8.03 -0.48
CA TYR A 32 -2.87 -7.86 -1.83
C TYR A 32 -1.70 -7.61 -2.78
N ARG A 33 -1.57 -8.44 -3.82
CA ARG A 33 -0.50 -8.31 -4.80
C ARG A 33 -1.05 -7.89 -6.14
N ASN A 34 -0.50 -6.80 -6.70
CA ASN A 34 -0.82 -6.31 -8.04
C ASN A 34 -2.32 -6.14 -8.26
N LEU A 35 -3.01 -5.51 -7.30
CA LEU A 35 -4.44 -5.20 -7.45
C LEU A 35 -4.68 -4.39 -8.73
N ALA A 36 -5.86 -4.62 -9.32
CA ALA A 36 -6.31 -3.77 -10.40
C ALA A 36 -6.54 -2.33 -9.91
N VAL A 37 -6.46 -1.36 -10.82
CA VAL A 37 -6.64 0.06 -10.47
C VAL A 37 -7.99 0.31 -9.80
N SER A 38 -9.07 -0.33 -10.29
CA SER A 38 -10.40 -0.22 -9.68
C SER A 38 -10.43 -0.66 -8.21
N GLN A 39 -9.74 -1.75 -7.89
CA GLN A 39 -9.65 -2.27 -6.54
C GLN A 39 -8.82 -1.37 -5.63
N LEU A 40 -7.78 -0.71 -6.17
CA LEU A 40 -7.03 0.30 -5.43
C LEU A 40 -7.92 1.51 -5.07
N TYR A 41 -8.81 1.94 -5.97
CA TYR A 41 -9.79 3.00 -5.69
C TYR A 41 -10.75 2.58 -4.56
N GLU A 42 -11.31 1.38 -4.63
CA GLU A 42 -12.21 0.85 -3.60
C GLU A 42 -11.51 0.77 -2.23
N MET A 43 -10.28 0.27 -2.20
CA MET A 43 -9.49 0.17 -0.97
C MET A 43 -9.20 1.55 -0.37
N ALA A 44 -8.84 2.53 -1.19
CA ALA A 44 -8.57 3.89 -0.74
C ALA A 44 -9.82 4.53 -0.13
N LEU A 45 -10.97 4.47 -0.82
CA LEU A 45 -12.25 5.00 -0.31
C LEU A 45 -12.73 4.29 0.96
N LYS A 46 -12.39 3.02 1.14
CA LYS A 46 -12.84 2.21 2.28
C LYS A 46 -12.00 2.42 3.54
N PHE A 47 -10.68 2.60 3.40
CA PHE A 47 -9.76 2.54 4.54
C PHE A 47 -9.03 3.86 4.83
N GLU A 48 -8.95 4.78 3.87
CA GLU A 48 -8.26 6.05 4.04
C GLU A 48 -9.29 7.18 4.25
N PRO A 49 -9.21 7.94 5.37
CA PRO A 49 -10.17 8.98 5.68
C PRO A 49 -9.98 10.20 4.78
N ASP A 50 -11.07 10.88 4.45
CA ASP A 50 -11.08 12.07 3.58
C ASP A 50 -10.57 11.84 2.14
N THR A 51 -10.35 10.59 1.72
CA THR A 51 -10.20 10.24 0.30
C THR A 51 -11.53 10.41 -0.44
N ALA A 52 -11.48 11.06 -1.61
CA ALA A 52 -12.63 11.24 -2.48
C ALA A 52 -12.26 11.10 -3.96
N VAL A 53 -13.26 10.79 -4.79
CA VAL A 53 -13.15 10.83 -6.26
C VAL A 53 -13.60 12.21 -6.73
N VAL A 54 -12.73 12.92 -7.43
CA VAL A 54 -13.06 14.25 -7.99
C VAL A 54 -13.86 14.13 -9.28
N SER A 55 -14.44 15.22 -9.77
CA SER A 55 -15.30 15.24 -10.96
C SER A 55 -14.65 14.72 -12.24
N SER A 56 -13.31 14.76 -12.32
CA SER A 56 -12.54 14.18 -13.43
C SER A 56 -12.36 12.66 -13.34
N GLY A 57 -12.81 12.03 -12.25
CA GLY A 57 -12.62 10.61 -11.98
C GLY A 57 -11.28 10.26 -11.32
N ALA A 58 -10.42 11.25 -11.05
CA ALA A 58 -9.18 11.02 -10.30
C ALA A 58 -9.46 10.87 -8.80
N ILE A 59 -8.54 10.19 -8.10
CA ILE A 59 -8.57 10.08 -6.64
C ILE A 59 -7.81 11.25 -5.99
N ALA A 60 -8.36 11.81 -4.92
CA ALA A 60 -7.73 12.84 -4.10
C ALA A 60 -7.64 12.36 -2.65
N ALA A 61 -6.47 12.49 -2.05
CA ALA A 61 -6.18 12.16 -0.64
C ALA A 61 -5.37 13.30 -0.01
N ILE A 62 -5.39 13.41 1.32
CA ILE A 62 -4.80 14.53 2.06
C ILE A 62 -3.70 14.02 3.00
N SER A 63 -2.46 14.53 2.87
CA SER A 63 -1.32 14.12 3.71
C SER A 63 -1.13 14.98 4.99
N TYR A 64 -2.08 15.88 5.25
CA TYR A 64 -2.15 16.78 6.41
C TYR A 64 -0.83 17.51 6.71
N GLU A 65 -0.19 17.18 7.83
CA GLU A 65 0.99 17.89 8.35
C GLU A 65 2.20 17.83 7.40
N LYS A 66 2.30 16.78 6.57
CA LYS A 66 3.45 16.55 5.68
C LYS A 66 3.03 16.65 4.22
N MET A 67 2.89 17.87 3.72
CA MET A 67 2.52 18.16 2.31
C MET A 67 3.72 18.20 1.34
N GLY A 68 4.92 17.91 1.81
CA GLY A 68 6.15 17.97 1.02
C GLY A 68 7.28 17.12 1.58
N ARG A 69 8.48 17.23 0.99
CA ARG A 69 9.67 16.52 1.48
C ARG A 69 10.05 17.03 2.87
N SER A 70 10.56 16.13 3.72
CA SER A 70 11.18 16.46 5.00
C SER A 70 12.68 16.11 4.97
N PRO A 71 13.55 16.95 4.35
CA PRO A 71 14.97 16.59 4.14
C PRO A 71 15.73 16.27 5.42
N LYS A 72 15.33 16.89 6.54
CA LYS A 72 15.93 16.67 7.86
C LYS A 72 15.70 15.28 8.44
N ASP A 73 14.68 14.55 7.97
CA ASP A 73 14.35 13.21 8.45
C ASP A 73 15.12 12.09 7.71
N LYS A 74 15.72 12.42 6.56
CA LYS A 74 16.50 11.46 5.77
C LYS A 74 17.81 11.13 6.48
N ARG A 75 18.11 9.83 6.62
CA ARG A 75 19.35 9.32 7.21
C ARG A 75 20.02 8.32 6.28
N VAL A 76 21.34 8.16 6.42
CA VAL A 76 22.14 7.14 5.73
C VAL A 76 22.78 6.27 6.82
N VAL A 77 22.61 4.95 6.72
CA VAL A 77 23.25 4.00 7.64
C VAL A 77 24.75 4.02 7.38
N ARG A 78 25.56 4.21 8.41
CA ARG A 78 27.02 4.13 8.33
C ARG A 78 27.45 2.72 8.72
N GLU A 79 27.73 1.90 7.72
CA GLU A 79 28.28 0.56 7.88
C GLU A 79 29.83 0.62 7.80
N PRO A 80 30.54 -0.35 8.40
CA PRO A 80 32.00 -0.41 8.36
C PRO A 80 32.58 -0.54 6.96
#